data_AF-A0A377M714-F1
#
_entry.id   AF-A0A377M714-F1
#
_cell.length_a   1.000
_cell.length_b   1.000
_cell.length_c   1.000
_cell.angle_alpha   90.00
_cell.angle_beta   90.00
_cell.angle_gamma   90.00
#
_symmetry.space_group_name_H-M   'P 1'
#
loop_
_entity.id
_entity.type
_entity.pdbx_description
1 polymer ?
#
loop_
_entity_poly.entity_id
_entity_poly.type
_entity_poly.pdbx_seq_one_letter_code
_entity_poly.pdbx_strand_id
1 'polypeptide(L)'
;MGYQAQVIPALLAGLALGFIETRLKRIVPDYLYLVVVPVCSLILAVFLAHAFIGPFGRMIGDGVAFAVRHLMTGSFAPIGAALFGFLYAPLVITGVHQTTLAIDMQMIQSLGGTPVWPIIALSNIAQASAVTGNYSGQP
;
A
#
# COMPACT_ATOMS: atom_id res chain seq x y z
N MET A 1 12.80 -4.55 -11.77
CA MET A 1 12.16 -5.45 -10.78
C MET A 1 11.59 -4.58 -9.66
N GLY A 2 10.31 -4.19 -9.76
CA GLY A 2 9.73 -3.11 -8.95
C GLY A 2 8.23 -3.32 -8.71
N TYR A 3 7.87 -4.53 -8.31
CA TYR A 3 6.50 -4.94 -7.97
C TYR A 3 6.33 -5.25 -6.48
N GLN A 4 7.41 -5.25 -5.70
CA GLN A 4 7.43 -5.82 -4.34
C GLN A 4 6.77 -4.96 -3.25
N ALA A 5 6.43 -3.71 -3.50
CA ALA A 5 5.93 -2.82 -2.45
C ALA A 5 4.75 -1.94 -2.92
N GLN A 6 3.97 -2.42 -3.86
CA GLN A 6 2.84 -1.67 -4.40
C GLN A 6 1.53 -2.37 -3.98
N VAL A 7 1.02 -1.94 -2.83
CA VAL A 7 -0.26 -2.41 -2.24
C VAL A 7 -1.42 -2.12 -3.18
N ILE A 8 -1.33 -1.04 -3.95
CA ILE A 8 -2.37 -0.63 -4.91
C ILE A 8 -2.58 -1.71 -5.99
N PRO A 9 -1.53 -2.22 -6.69
CA PRO A 9 -1.65 -3.38 -7.55
C PRO A 9 -2.22 -4.63 -6.90
N ALA A 10 -1.82 -4.94 -5.66
CA ALA A 10 -2.35 -6.12 -4.95
C ALA A 10 -3.86 -5.98 -4.64
N LEU A 11 -4.29 -4.80 -4.19
CA LEU A 11 -5.71 -4.47 -3.94
C LEU A 11 -6.54 -4.55 -5.22
N LEU A 12 -6.06 -3.94 -6.31
CA LEU A 12 -6.73 -3.97 -7.60
C LEU A 12 -6.78 -5.38 -8.20
N ALA A 13 -5.72 -6.17 -8.03
CA ALA A 13 -5.69 -7.57 -8.46
C ALA A 13 -6.68 -8.43 -7.66
N GLY A 14 -6.78 -8.21 -6.34
CA GLY A 14 -7.77 -8.90 -5.49
C GLY A 14 -9.21 -8.57 -5.88
N LEU A 15 -9.51 -7.30 -6.19
CA LEU A 15 -10.82 -6.88 -6.68
C LEU A 15 -11.15 -7.48 -8.06
N ALA A 16 -10.18 -7.49 -8.98
CA ALA A 16 -10.34 -8.12 -10.28
C ALA A 16 -10.59 -9.62 -10.16
N LEU A 17 -9.85 -10.31 -9.28
CA LEU A 17 -10.04 -11.73 -9.00
C LEU A 17 -11.46 -12.02 -8.48
N GLY A 18 -11.93 -11.26 -7.49
CA GLY A 18 -13.29 -11.45 -6.94
C GLY A 18 -14.39 -11.21 -7.99
N PHE A 19 -14.20 -10.25 -8.89
CA PHE A 19 -15.13 -10.02 -9.99
C PHE A 19 -15.14 -11.17 -11.00
N ILE A 20 -13.95 -11.66 -11.39
CA ILE A 20 -13.80 -12.78 -12.33
C ILE A 20 -14.39 -14.05 -11.73
N GLU A 21 -14.11 -14.35 -10.46
CA GLU A 21 -14.60 -15.53 -9.75
C GLU A 21 -16.14 -15.55 -9.69
N THR A 22 -16.76 -14.43 -9.34
CA THR A 22 -18.22 -14.31 -9.25
C THR A 22 -18.91 -14.51 -10.62
N ARG A 23 -18.24 -14.12 -11.71
CA ARG A 23 -18.74 -14.32 -13.08
C ARG A 23 -18.52 -15.75 -13.56
N LEU A 24 -17.38 -16.36 -13.25
CA LEU A 24 -17.09 -17.75 -13.61
C LEU A 24 -18.02 -18.73 -12.90
N LYS A 25 -18.38 -18.46 -11.64
CA LYS A 25 -19.35 -19.24 -10.87
C LYS A 25 -20.72 -19.35 -11.53
N ARG A 26 -21.12 -18.38 -12.38
CA ARG A 26 -22.40 -18.43 -13.12
C ARG A 26 -22.38 -19.35 -14.35
N ILE A 27 -21.19 -19.73 -14.81
CA ILE A 27 -20.98 -20.49 -16.05
C ILE A 27 -20.54 -21.92 -15.73
N VAL A 28 -19.82 -22.12 -14.62
CA VAL A 28 -19.23 -23.42 -14.26
C VAL A 28 -20.21 -24.24 -13.40
N PRO A 29 -20.47 -25.52 -13.75
CA PRO A 29 -21.28 -26.43 -12.94
C PRO A 29 -20.68 -26.70 -11.54
N ASP A 30 -21.53 -26.87 -10.53
CA ASP A 30 -21.12 -26.97 -9.11
C ASP A 30 -20.06 -28.04 -8.81
N TYR A 31 -20.05 -29.15 -9.55
CA TYR A 31 -19.09 -30.25 -9.38
C TYR A 31 -17.67 -29.93 -9.90
N LEU A 32 -17.51 -28.91 -10.76
CA LEU A 32 -16.20 -28.43 -11.25
C LEU A 32 -15.74 -27.16 -10.53
N TYR A 33 -16.58 -26.58 -9.67
CA TYR A 33 -16.37 -25.30 -9.02
C TYR A 33 -15.04 -25.21 -8.27
N LEU A 34 -14.71 -26.21 -7.44
CA LEU A 34 -13.54 -26.18 -6.57
C LEU A 34 -12.19 -26.27 -7.32
N VAL A 35 -12.20 -26.62 -8.60
CA VAL A 35 -10.98 -26.79 -9.40
C VAL A 35 -10.90 -25.74 -10.51
N VAL A 36 -11.95 -25.64 -11.33
CA VAL A 36 -11.93 -24.81 -12.53
C VAL A 36 -12.02 -23.33 -12.19
N VAL A 37 -12.87 -22.96 -11.24
CA VAL A 37 -13.09 -21.54 -10.88
C VAL A 37 -11.84 -20.89 -10.31
N PRO A 38 -11.19 -21.42 -9.25
CA PRO A 38 -10.00 -20.79 -8.68
C PRO A 38 -8.79 -20.82 -9.62
N VAL A 39 -8.60 -21.87 -10.43
CA VAL A 39 -7.46 -21.95 -11.36
C VAL A 39 -7.61 -20.96 -12.50
N CYS A 40 -8.78 -20.92 -13.15
CA CYS A 40 -9.02 -20.00 -14.26
C CYS A 40 -9.08 -18.55 -13.78
N SER A 41 -9.71 -18.27 -12.63
CA SER A 41 -9.77 -16.91 -12.09
C SER A 41 -8.38 -16.40 -11.72
N LEU A 42 -7.53 -17.24 -11.10
CA LEU A 42 -6.16 -16.88 -10.74
C LEU A 42 -5.30 -16.57 -11.97
N ILE A 43 -5.33 -17.42 -13.00
CA ILE A 43 -4.55 -17.20 -14.23
C ILE A 43 -4.96 -15.88 -14.90
N LEU A 44 -6.26 -15.64 -15.02
CA LEU A 44 -6.76 -14.42 -15.64
C LEU A 44 -6.43 -13.18 -14.80
N ALA A 45 -6.59 -13.26 -13.48
CA ALA A 45 -6.27 -12.18 -12.55
C ALA A 45 -4.77 -11.85 -12.55
N VAL A 46 -3.89 -12.85 -12.59
CA VAL A 46 -2.43 -12.66 -12.66
C VAL A 46 -2.03 -12.00 -13.98
N PHE A 47 -2.63 -12.42 -15.10
CA PHE A 47 -2.38 -11.82 -16.41
C PHE A 47 -2.85 -10.36 -16.44
N LEU A 48 -4.08 -10.06 -16.00
CA LEU A 48 -4.58 -8.68 -15.88
C LEU A 48 -3.72 -7.85 -14.91
N ALA A 49 -3.29 -8.46 -13.81
CA ALA A 49 -2.47 -7.81 -12.81
C ALA A 49 -1.14 -7.34 -13.38
N HIS A 50 -0.50 -8.15 -14.22
CA HIS A 50 0.79 -7.81 -14.82
C HIS A 50 0.66 -6.93 -16.06
N ALA A 51 -0.34 -7.17 -16.90
CA ALA A 51 -0.51 -6.47 -18.16
C ALA A 51 -1.02 -5.03 -17.99
N PHE A 52 -1.94 -4.80 -17.05
CA PHE A 52 -2.62 -3.50 -16.91
C PHE A 52 -2.44 -2.89 -15.53
N ILE A 53 -2.73 -3.65 -14.49
CA ILE A 53 -2.76 -3.12 -13.11
C ILE A 53 -1.36 -2.74 -12.64
N GLY A 54 -0.34 -3.52 -13.03
CA GLY A 54 1.06 -3.25 -12.74
C GLY A 54 1.55 -1.90 -13.29
N PRO A 55 1.49 -1.65 -14.61
CA PRO A 55 1.91 -0.36 -15.16
C PRO A 55 1.07 0.81 -14.66
N PHE A 56 -0.24 0.66 -14.49
CA PHE A 56 -1.09 1.72 -13.93
C PHE A 56 -0.74 2.03 -12.47
N GLY A 57 -0.56 1.00 -11.65
CA GLY A 57 -0.15 1.15 -10.26
C GLY A 57 1.22 1.80 -10.13
N ARG A 58 2.13 1.54 -11.08
CA ARG A 58 3.43 2.20 -11.15
C ARG A 58 3.31 3.69 -11.46
N MET A 59 2.51 4.07 -12.45
CA MET A 59 2.27 5.49 -12.77
C MET A 59 1.70 6.27 -11.57
N ILE A 60 0.72 5.68 -10.87
CA ILE A 60 0.13 6.29 -9.67
C ILE A 60 1.18 6.38 -8.55
N GLY A 61 1.94 5.30 -8.34
CA GLY A 61 2.99 5.24 -7.34
C GLY A 61 4.09 6.28 -7.56
N ASP A 62 4.52 6.48 -8.81
CA ASP A 62 5.54 7.48 -9.17
C ASP A 62 5.02 8.91 -8.96
N GLY A 63 3.73 9.17 -9.23
CA GLY A 63 3.10 10.45 -8.93
C GLY A 63 3.02 10.75 -7.43
N VAL A 64 2.66 9.75 -6.62
CA VAL A 64 2.65 9.88 -5.15
C VAL A 64 4.07 10.08 -4.62
N ALA A 65 5.05 9.33 -5.13
CA ALA A 65 6.46 9.48 -4.75
C ALA A 65 6.99 10.89 -5.07
N PHE A 66 6.63 11.46 -6.22
CA PHE A 66 6.96 12.83 -6.59
C PHE A 66 6.36 13.84 -5.61
N ALA A 67 5.06 13.70 -5.28
CA ALA A 67 4.38 14.58 -4.34
C ALA A 67 4.99 14.53 -2.93
N VAL A 68 5.25 13.32 -2.42
CA VAL A 68 5.88 13.14 -1.10
C VAL A 68 7.30 13.69 -1.08
N ARG A 69 8.11 13.40 -2.10
CA ARG A 69 9.48 13.93 -2.20
C ARG A 69 9.46 15.46 -2.22
N HIS A 70 8.58 16.07 -3.02
CA HIS A 70 8.44 17.54 -3.06
C HIS A 70 8.02 18.12 -1.70
N LEU A 71 7.11 17.45 -1.00
CA LEU A 71 6.64 17.86 0.32
C LEU A 71 7.72 17.70 1.42
N MET A 72 8.63 16.73 1.27
CA MET A 72 9.71 16.44 2.21
C MET A 72 11.02 17.18 1.93
N THR A 73 11.27 17.64 0.71
CA THR A 73 12.51 18.35 0.34
C THR A 73 12.31 19.83 0.00
N GLY A 74 11.07 20.33 -0.01
CA GLY A 74 10.77 21.75 -0.25
C GLY A 74 10.93 22.63 1.00
N SER A 75 10.68 23.94 0.85
CA SER A 75 10.75 24.94 1.93
C SER A 75 9.81 24.67 3.12
N PHE A 76 8.81 23.81 2.93
CA PHE A 76 7.84 23.40 3.96
C PHE A 76 8.09 21.98 4.51
N ALA A 77 9.30 21.43 4.31
CA ALA A 77 9.67 20.09 4.78
C ALA A 77 9.26 19.74 6.23
N PRO A 78 9.35 20.64 7.23
CA PRO A 78 8.91 20.33 8.60
C PRO A 78 7.39 20.12 8.71
N ILE A 79 6.61 20.92 7.98
CA ILE A 79 5.14 20.83 7.95
C ILE A 79 4.73 19.58 7.17
N GLY A 80 5.42 19.30 6.07
CA GLY A 80 5.23 18.08 5.27
C GLY A 80 5.47 16.80 6.08
N ALA A 81 6.56 16.78 6.84
CA ALA A 81 6.90 15.66 7.73
C ALA A 81 5.89 15.49 8.87
N ALA A 82 5.43 16.59 9.48
CA ALA A 82 4.42 16.55 10.54
C ALA A 82 3.06 16.03 10.03
N LEU A 83 2.61 16.52 8.87
CA LEU A 83 1.36 16.07 8.25
C LEU A 83 1.43 14.60 7.83
N PHE A 84 2.56 14.17 7.26
CA PHE A 84 2.79 12.78 6.91
C PHE A 84 2.76 11.87 8.15
N GLY A 85 3.45 12.25 9.23
CA GLY A 85 3.46 11.51 10.49
C GLY A 85 2.08 11.38 11.14
N PHE A 86 1.23 12.39 11.00
CA PHE A 86 -0.17 12.38 11.45
C PHE A 86 -1.06 11.46 10.61
N LEU A 87 -0.97 11.55 9.28
CA LEU A 87 -1.75 10.72 8.35
C LEU A 87 -1.26 9.27 8.26
N TYR A 88 -0.05 8.98 8.77
CA TYR A 88 0.50 7.63 8.77
C TYR A 88 -0.36 6.65 9.58
N ALA A 89 -0.90 7.06 10.74
CA ALA A 89 -1.70 6.16 11.58
C ALA A 89 -2.98 5.64 10.87
N PRO A 90 -3.81 6.48 10.22
CA PRO A 90 -4.91 6.01 9.35
C PRO A 90 -4.44 5.15 8.16
N LEU A 91 -3.31 5.47 7.54
CA LEU A 91 -2.73 4.69 6.44
C LEU A 91 -2.29 3.29 6.87
N VAL A 92 -1.87 3.13 8.13
CA VAL A 92 -1.54 1.81 8.69
C VAL A 92 -2.80 0.94 8.80
N ILE A 93 -3.91 1.51 9.29
CA ILE A 93 -5.19 0.81 9.45
C ILE A 93 -5.73 0.30 8.11
N THR A 94 -5.57 1.09 7.03
CA THR A 94 -6.01 0.69 5.68
C THR A 94 -5.05 -0.28 4.98
N GLY A 95 -3.90 -0.59 5.57
CA GLY A 95 -2.88 -1.47 4.99
C GLY A 95 -2.06 -0.83 3.85
N VAL A 96 -2.45 0.36 3.37
CA VAL A 96 -1.76 1.08 2.29
C VAL A 96 -0.37 1.56 2.72
N HIS A 97 -0.08 1.63 4.03
CA HIS A 97 1.26 1.96 4.53
C HIS A 97 2.39 1.11 3.90
N GLN A 98 2.14 -0.13 3.46
CA GLN A 98 3.18 -0.90 2.77
C GLN A 98 3.66 -0.27 1.44
N THR A 99 2.93 0.69 0.86
CA THR A 99 3.43 1.49 -0.29
C THR A 99 4.56 2.44 0.10
N THR A 100 4.70 2.78 1.38
CA THR A 100 5.81 3.62 1.87
C THR A 100 7.15 2.92 1.65
N LEU A 101 7.20 1.59 1.72
CA LEU A 101 8.40 0.80 1.47
C LEU A 101 8.89 0.90 0.01
N ALA A 102 7.96 1.04 -0.95
CA ALA A 102 8.34 1.30 -2.36
C ALA A 102 8.95 2.69 -2.52
N ILE A 103 8.34 3.69 -1.89
CA ILE A 103 8.80 5.09 -1.92
C ILE A 103 10.18 5.20 -1.26
N ASP A 104 10.38 4.49 -0.14
CA ASP A 104 11.66 4.43 0.56
C ASP A 104 12.76 3.81 -0.30
N MET A 105 12.48 2.71 -0.99
CA MET A 105 13.45 2.09 -1.89
C MET A 105 13.81 3.02 -3.06
N GLN A 106 12.84 3.75 -3.62
CA GLN A 106 13.11 4.77 -4.64
C GLN A 106 13.97 5.92 -4.08
N MET A 107 13.68 6.38 -2.87
CA MET A 107 14.37 7.50 -2.25
C MET A 107 15.78 7.12 -1.80
N ILE A 108 15.99 5.91 -1.26
CA ILE A 108 17.32 5.36 -0.95
C ILE A 108 18.18 5.28 -2.21
N GLN A 109 17.62 4.83 -3.35
CA GLN A 109 18.37 4.81 -4.61
C GLN A 109 18.66 6.19 -5.19
N SER A 110 17.81 7.18 -4.88
CA SER A 110 17.94 8.54 -5.41
C SER A 110 18.78 9.48 -4.55
N LEU A 111 18.69 9.36 -3.22
CA LEU A 111 19.22 10.30 -2.21
C LEU A 111 20.19 9.62 -1.22
N GLY A 112 20.39 8.29 -1.29
CA GLY A 112 21.23 7.55 -0.34
C GLY A 112 20.58 7.24 1.01
N GLY A 113 19.34 7.69 1.23
CA GLY A 113 18.58 7.46 2.46
C GLY A 113 17.14 7.97 2.36
N THR A 114 16.31 7.70 3.38
CA THR A 114 14.91 8.13 3.45
C THR A 114 14.58 8.79 4.80
N PRO A 115 13.95 9.98 4.82
CA PRO A 115 13.47 10.65 6.03
C PRO A 115 12.19 10.03 6.60
N VAL A 116 11.55 9.09 5.88
CA VAL A 116 10.28 8.47 6.28
C VAL A 116 10.45 7.56 7.50
N TRP A 117 11.57 6.83 7.61
CA TRP A 117 11.79 5.84 8.67
C TRP A 117 11.87 6.46 10.07
N PRO A 118 12.65 7.55 10.29
CA PRO A 118 12.61 8.28 11.56
C PRO A 118 11.22 8.78 11.93
N ILE A 119 10.43 9.27 10.94
CA ILE A 119 9.08 9.78 11.19
C ILE A 119 8.13 8.66 11.63
N ILE A 120 8.22 7.48 11.00
CA ILE A 120 7.43 6.30 11.40
C ILE A 120 7.79 5.86 12.82
N ALA A 121 9.10 5.80 13.15
CA ALA A 121 9.55 5.45 14.49
C ALA A 121 8.99 6.41 15.55
N LEU A 122 9.04 7.73 15.29
CA LEU A 122 8.47 8.74 16.17
C LEU A 122 6.94 8.63 16.29
N SER A 123 6.23 8.34 15.20
CA SER A 123 4.77 8.12 15.20
C SER A 123 4.38 6.91 16.06
N ASN A 124 5.13 5.81 15.99
CA ASN A 124 4.88 4.62 16.81
C ASN A 124 5.15 4.88 18.30
N ILE A 125 6.22 5.61 18.63
CA ILE A 125 6.51 6.03 20.01
C ILE A 125 5.37 6.92 20.53
N ALA A 126 4.90 7.88 19.74
CA ALA A 126 3.80 8.76 20.12
C ALA A 126 2.50 7.98 20.36
N GLN A 127 2.17 7.00 19.52
CA GLN A 127 1.02 6.12 19.71
C GLN A 127 1.16 5.26 20.98
N ALA A 128 2.34 4.68 21.23
CA ALA A 128 2.61 3.91 22.44
C ALA A 128 2.47 4.78 23.70
N SER A 129 3.02 6.00 23.69
CA SER A 129 2.91 6.96 24.80
C SER A 129 1.46 7.41 25.03
N ALA A 130 0.66 7.61 23.97
CA ALA A 130 -0.75 7.97 24.10
C ALA A 130 -1.59 6.85 24.76
N VAL A 131 -1.28 5.58 24.45
CA VAL A 131 -1.92 4.44 25.09
C VAL A 131 -1.52 4.36 26.57
N THR A 132 -0.22 4.41 26.88
CA THR A 132 0.26 4.37 28.28
C THR A 132 -0.32 5.52 29.12
N GLY A 133 -0.41 6.73 28.56
CA GLY A 133 -1.03 7.89 29.21
C GLY A 133 -2.52 7.69 29.54
N ASN A 134 -3.28 7.08 28.63
CA ASN A 134 -4.69 6.74 28.86
C ASN A 134 -4.88 5.67 29.94
N TYR A 135 -3.93 4.75 30.13
CA TYR A 135 -3.97 3.76 31.22
C TYR A 135 -3.60 4.35 32.58
N SER A 136 -2.73 5.37 32.63
CA SER A 136 -2.38 6.06 33.89
C SER A 136 -3.47 7.01 34.43
N GLY A 137 -4.55 7.24 33.67
CA GLY A 137 -5.69 8.08 34.03
C GLY A 137 -6.99 7.32 34.32
N GLN A 138 -6.96 5.98 34.30
CA GLN A 138 -8.10 5.15 34.71
C GLN A 138 -8.04 4.90 36.22
N PRO A 139 -9.12 5.18 36.99
CA PRO A 139 -9.18 4.89 38.42
C PRO A 139 -9.11 3.39 38.73
#